data_AF-E9S7S1-F1
#
_entry.id   AF-E9S7S1-F1
#
_cell.length_a   1.000
_cell.length_b   1.000
_cell.length_c   1.000
_cell.angle_alpha   90.00
_cell.angle_beta   90.00
_cell.angle_gamma   90.00
#
_symmetry.space_group_name_H-M   'P 1'
#
loop_
_entity.id
_entity.type
_entity.pdbx_description
1 polymer ?
#
loop_
_entity_poly.entity_id
_entity_poly.type
_entity_poly.pdbx_seq_one_letter_code
_entity_poly.pdbx_strand_id
1 'polypeptide(L)'
;MRKAVCMACCAALMLCGCGGGSDPDIAKVHKDFLEYTFGGNYSIKKNAEKCNEEQNVWEITFTDKKGSEKTKEITLDIESDEDFAKYECNWQMLNFVEGQIGLAVNDELYEQLIKPNFDCVQSAEDPFKYEGDGFTLTVIAECYDLFDPSDEILEADLDSKSGVSYVDTELKSWAQMKTNGMQIYITLEDAADVDAVSQKLLKFGGDYCEYTVSPQNYCFSLHAPDDSGELQMVASGCKVMGEDDDASAYSVSYILKRLGRMSDNTVATDGEDIM
;
A
#
# COMPACT_ATOMS: atom_id res chain seq x y z
N MET A 1 24.31 33.19 53.23
CA MET A 1 23.54 34.30 52.63
C MET A 1 22.61 33.73 51.57
N ARG A 2 21.28 33.89 51.76
CA ARG A 2 20.15 34.08 50.79
C ARG A 2 20.16 33.21 49.50
N LYS A 3 19.13 32.45 49.09
CA LYS A 3 17.68 32.24 49.39
C LYS A 3 17.35 30.80 48.90
N ALA A 4 16.67 29.91 49.63
CA ALA A 4 15.25 29.86 50.03
C ALA A 4 14.27 29.47 48.89
N VAL A 5 13.62 28.29 49.11
CA VAL A 5 12.19 27.97 48.85
C VAL A 5 11.83 27.55 47.42
N CYS A 6 10.96 26.57 47.13
CA CYS A 6 10.27 25.49 47.86
C CYS A 6 9.26 24.87 46.87
N MET A 7 8.83 23.63 47.11
CA MET A 7 7.47 23.10 46.79
C MET A 7 7.06 23.05 45.29
N ALA A 8 6.27 22.13 44.80
CA ALA A 8 5.43 21.11 45.42
C ALA A 8 4.86 20.25 44.27
N CYS A 9 4.68 18.97 44.60
CA CYS A 9 3.49 18.17 44.35
C CYS A 9 3.02 17.89 42.92
N CYS A 10 2.95 16.58 42.64
CA CYS A 10 1.70 15.90 42.30
C CYS A 10 0.58 16.78 41.70
N ALA A 11 0.50 16.80 40.37
CA ALA A 11 -0.76 16.61 39.67
C ALA A 11 -0.59 15.25 38.96
N ALA A 12 -1.00 14.13 39.56
CA ALA A 12 -2.38 13.65 39.60
C ALA A 12 -3.00 13.81 38.19
N LEU A 13 -2.98 12.77 37.36
CA LEU A 13 -4.10 11.82 37.29
C LEU A 13 -5.43 12.56 37.53
N MET A 14 -5.91 13.23 36.49
CA MET A 14 -7.32 13.60 36.38
C MET A 14 -7.82 13.20 35.00
N LEU A 15 -8.10 11.91 34.85
CA LEU A 15 -9.25 11.39 34.11
C LEU A 15 -9.74 10.12 34.83
N CYS A 16 -10.22 10.29 36.06
CA CYS A 16 -11.20 9.35 36.61
C CYS A 16 -12.58 9.93 36.33
N GLY A 17 -13.12 9.63 35.15
CA GLY A 17 -14.56 9.57 34.93
C GLY A 17 -14.97 8.10 35.01
N CYS A 18 -15.73 7.72 36.04
CA CYS A 18 -16.40 6.43 36.08
C CYS A 18 -17.64 6.48 35.18
N GLY A 19 -17.75 5.56 34.22
CA GLY A 19 -19.00 5.25 33.53
C GLY A 19 -18.78 4.64 32.15
N GLY A 20 -19.27 3.41 31.94
CA GLY A 20 -19.31 2.73 30.63
C GLY A 20 -18.05 1.93 30.32
N GLY A 21 -18.16 0.86 29.53
CA GLY A 21 -17.05 -0.01 29.16
C GLY A 21 -15.89 0.77 28.53
N SER A 22 -14.66 0.30 28.74
CA SER A 22 -13.48 0.91 28.13
C SER A 22 -13.47 0.58 26.65
N ASP A 23 -14.12 1.40 25.83
CA ASP A 23 -13.89 1.41 24.40
C ASP A 23 -12.41 1.75 24.16
N PRO A 24 -11.71 1.00 23.30
CA PRO A 24 -10.32 1.32 22.97
C PRO A 24 -10.27 2.74 22.42
N ASP A 25 -9.43 3.58 23.00
CA ASP A 25 -9.16 4.94 22.53
C ASP A 25 -8.54 4.85 21.13
N ILE A 26 -9.37 4.92 20.08
CA ILE A 26 -8.98 4.79 18.67
C ILE A 26 -7.82 5.73 18.34
N ALA A 27 -7.83 6.94 18.90
CA ALA A 27 -6.76 7.91 18.71
C ALA A 27 -5.43 7.44 19.34
N LYS A 28 -5.47 6.73 20.46
CA LYS A 28 -4.28 6.12 21.05
C LYS A 28 -3.77 4.96 20.21
N VAL A 29 -4.65 4.06 19.74
CA VAL A 29 -4.25 2.91 18.90
C VAL A 29 -3.56 3.39 17.63
N HIS A 30 -4.15 4.34 16.90
CA HIS A 30 -3.55 4.87 15.68
C HIS A 30 -2.25 5.63 15.93
N LYS A 31 -2.15 6.34 17.05
CA LYS A 31 -0.89 7.01 17.43
C LYS A 31 0.21 5.99 17.75
N ASP A 32 -0.06 4.99 18.56
CA ASP A 32 0.92 3.96 18.92
C ASP A 32 1.36 3.18 17.66
N PHE A 33 0.42 2.87 16.76
CA PHE A 33 0.68 2.30 15.44
C PHE A 33 1.62 3.17 14.60
N LEU A 34 1.27 4.45 14.37
CA LEU A 34 2.10 5.35 13.56
C LEU A 34 3.49 5.59 14.18
N GLU A 35 3.60 5.59 15.50
CA GLU A 35 4.89 5.71 16.20
C GLU A 35 5.81 4.54 15.92
N TYR A 36 5.25 3.34 15.94
CA TYR A 36 5.96 2.14 15.55
C TYR A 36 6.32 2.17 14.06
N THR A 37 5.34 2.36 13.19
CA THR A 37 5.49 2.29 11.73
C THR A 37 6.53 3.28 11.20
N PHE A 38 6.55 4.51 11.72
CA PHE A 38 7.48 5.57 11.29
C PHE A 38 8.72 5.75 12.20
N GLY A 39 8.97 4.81 13.11
CA GLY A 39 10.18 4.79 13.95
C GLY A 39 10.36 6.03 14.85
N GLY A 40 9.25 6.63 15.31
CA GLY A 40 9.25 7.79 16.20
C GLY A 40 9.60 9.15 15.57
N ASN A 41 9.93 9.20 14.27
CA ASN A 41 10.21 10.45 13.54
C ASN A 41 8.97 10.94 12.77
N TYR A 42 7.86 11.08 13.48
CA TYR A 42 6.61 11.57 12.93
C TYR A 42 5.87 12.47 13.92
N SER A 43 4.93 13.25 13.40
CA SER A 43 3.94 13.95 14.21
C SER A 43 2.57 13.79 13.59
N ILE A 44 1.58 13.47 14.41
CA ILE A 44 0.17 13.48 14.02
C ILE A 44 -0.57 14.56 14.80
N LYS A 45 -1.34 15.40 14.10
CA LYS A 45 -2.20 16.41 14.74
C LYS A 45 -3.53 16.54 13.99
N LYS A 46 -4.60 16.76 14.72
CA LYS A 46 -5.91 17.06 14.13
C LYS A 46 -5.88 18.45 13.47
N ASN A 47 -6.28 18.55 12.21
CA ASN A 47 -6.44 19.81 11.49
C ASN A 47 -7.84 20.38 11.78
N ALA A 48 -7.96 21.12 12.89
CA ALA A 48 -9.22 21.64 13.38
C ALA A 48 -9.98 22.53 12.36
N GLU A 49 -9.26 23.20 11.46
CA GLU A 49 -9.86 24.09 10.45
C GLU A 49 -10.57 23.31 9.32
N LYS A 50 -10.17 22.05 9.09
CA LYS A 50 -10.74 21.18 8.05
C LYS A 50 -11.70 20.12 8.60
N CYS A 51 -11.83 20.00 9.92
CA CYS A 51 -12.78 19.09 10.54
C CYS A 51 -14.20 19.65 10.48
N ASN A 52 -15.19 18.77 10.33
CA ASN A 52 -16.62 19.11 10.37
C ASN A 52 -17.40 18.05 11.16
N GLU A 53 -18.74 18.08 11.09
CA GLU A 53 -19.61 17.17 11.84
C GLU A 53 -19.57 15.72 11.31
N GLU A 54 -19.11 15.51 10.07
CA GLU A 54 -19.07 14.22 9.38
C GLU A 54 -17.64 13.66 9.28
N GLN A 55 -16.61 14.51 9.38
CA GLN A 55 -15.22 14.14 9.07
C GLN A 55 -14.19 14.79 9.99
N ASN A 56 -13.20 13.98 10.38
CA ASN A 56 -11.98 14.40 11.04
C ASN A 56 -10.81 14.40 10.07
N VAL A 57 -10.14 15.54 9.90
CA VAL A 57 -8.90 15.61 9.11
C VAL A 57 -7.70 15.62 10.04
N TRP A 58 -6.74 14.73 9.80
CA TRP A 58 -5.48 14.63 10.52
C TRP A 58 -4.31 14.91 9.60
N GLU A 59 -3.36 15.72 10.07
CA GLU A 59 -2.09 15.99 9.40
C GLU A 59 -1.02 15.10 10.01
N ILE A 60 -0.38 14.29 9.15
CA ILE A 60 0.72 13.40 9.50
C ILE A 60 1.98 13.92 8.81
N THR A 61 2.96 14.32 9.61
CA THR A 61 4.30 14.69 9.14
C THR A 61 5.27 13.57 9.50
N PHE A 62 6.07 13.11 8.55
CA PHE A 62 7.06 12.04 8.76
C PHE A 62 8.29 12.27 7.87
N THR A 63 9.40 11.61 8.18
CA THR A 63 10.59 11.61 7.32
C THR A 63 10.57 10.40 6.39
N ASP A 64 10.66 10.63 5.08
CA ASP A 64 10.71 9.55 4.10
C ASP A 64 12.06 8.81 4.12
N LYS A 65 12.15 7.67 3.41
CA LYS A 65 13.40 6.89 3.32
C LYS A 65 14.58 7.63 2.69
N LYS A 66 14.33 8.74 1.99
CA LYS A 66 15.35 9.61 1.41
C LYS A 66 15.79 10.72 2.39
N GLY A 67 15.25 10.73 3.61
CA GLY A 67 15.57 11.72 4.64
C GLY A 67 14.85 13.06 4.48
N SER A 68 13.83 13.12 3.63
CA SER A 68 13.03 14.34 3.38
C SER A 68 11.76 14.34 4.23
N GLU A 69 11.45 15.49 4.83
CA GLU A 69 10.19 15.66 5.54
C GLU A 69 9.00 15.68 4.54
N LYS A 70 7.95 14.94 4.87
CA LYS A 70 6.69 14.87 4.15
C LYS A 70 5.56 15.18 5.09
N THR A 71 4.59 15.95 4.63
CA THR A 71 3.33 16.20 5.32
C THR A 71 2.19 15.73 4.44
N LYS A 72 1.31 14.91 5.01
CA LYS A 72 0.14 14.33 4.35
C LYS A 72 -1.10 14.51 5.22
N GLU A 73 -2.25 14.54 4.59
CA GLU A 73 -3.54 14.58 5.29
C GLU A 73 -4.26 13.25 5.11
N ILE A 74 -4.87 12.77 6.19
CA ILE A 74 -5.82 11.67 6.19
C ILE A 74 -7.16 12.20 6.68
N THR A 75 -8.23 11.84 5.97
CA THR A 75 -9.60 12.15 6.37
C THR A 75 -10.20 10.88 6.94
N LEU A 76 -10.78 10.98 8.14
CA LEU A 76 -11.42 9.90 8.87
C LEU A 76 -12.90 10.23 9.05
N ASP A 77 -13.77 9.36 8.56
CA ASP A 77 -15.22 9.56 8.65
C ASP A 77 -15.73 9.31 10.09
N ILE A 78 -16.70 10.12 10.51
CA ILE A 78 -17.32 10.09 11.85
C ILE A 78 -18.79 9.74 11.65
N GLU A 79 -19.07 8.53 11.17
CA GLU A 79 -20.45 8.08 11.02
C GLU A 79 -21.13 7.82 12.37
N SER A 80 -22.47 7.80 12.39
CA SER A 80 -23.26 7.55 13.59
C SER A 80 -23.23 6.09 14.07
N ASP A 81 -22.80 5.16 13.22
CA ASP A 81 -22.57 3.76 13.58
C ASP A 81 -21.11 3.61 14.03
N GLU A 82 -20.90 3.39 15.34
CA GLU A 82 -19.57 3.36 15.95
C GLU A 82 -18.71 2.19 15.44
N ASP A 83 -19.32 1.04 15.11
CA ASP A 83 -18.59 -0.13 14.62
C ASP A 83 -18.15 0.08 13.16
N PHE A 84 -19.05 0.59 12.31
CA PHE A 84 -18.71 0.95 10.93
C PHE A 84 -17.67 2.07 10.88
N ALA A 85 -17.81 3.11 11.70
CA ALA A 85 -16.84 4.19 11.79
C ALA A 85 -15.45 3.69 12.24
N LYS A 86 -15.40 2.73 13.18
CA LYS A 86 -14.13 2.11 13.60
C LYS A 86 -13.48 1.33 12.46
N TYR A 87 -14.26 0.52 11.73
CA TYR A 87 -13.78 -0.22 10.57
C TYR A 87 -13.17 0.71 9.52
N GLU A 88 -13.93 1.73 9.08
CA GLU A 88 -13.49 2.69 8.06
C GLU A 88 -12.25 3.47 8.51
N CYS A 89 -12.22 3.95 9.77
CA CYS A 89 -11.07 4.66 10.29
C CYS A 89 -9.81 3.77 10.32
N ASN A 90 -9.96 2.51 10.71
CA ASN A 90 -8.86 1.54 10.73
C ASN A 90 -8.36 1.24 9.32
N TRP A 91 -9.28 0.99 8.38
CA TRP A 91 -8.95 0.72 6.99
C TRP A 91 -8.26 1.93 6.34
N GLN A 92 -8.78 3.14 6.50
CA GLN A 92 -8.18 4.36 5.97
C GLN A 92 -6.76 4.60 6.53
N MET A 93 -6.55 4.35 7.83
CA MET A 93 -5.23 4.50 8.46
C MET A 93 -4.21 3.50 7.90
N LEU A 94 -4.61 2.23 7.77
CA LEU A 94 -3.73 1.19 7.24
C LEU A 94 -3.44 1.42 5.75
N ASN A 95 -4.46 1.77 4.97
CA ASN A 95 -4.32 2.11 3.55
C ASN A 95 -3.41 3.32 3.32
N PHE A 96 -3.47 4.33 4.19
CA PHE A 96 -2.53 5.45 4.16
C PHE A 96 -1.07 4.98 4.33
N VAL A 97 -0.81 4.12 5.32
CA VAL A 97 0.53 3.58 5.59
C VAL A 97 1.03 2.71 4.44
N GLU A 98 0.22 1.76 3.97
CA GLU A 98 0.56 0.90 2.83
C GLU A 98 0.78 1.71 1.56
N GLY A 99 0.03 2.79 1.34
CA GLY A 99 0.29 3.73 0.26
C GLY A 99 1.67 4.41 0.36
N GLN A 100 2.14 4.75 1.57
CA GLN A 100 3.49 5.28 1.76
C GLN A 100 4.56 4.19 1.54
N ILE A 101 4.30 2.96 1.97
CA ILE A 101 5.18 1.82 1.71
C ILE A 101 5.30 1.55 0.21
N GLY A 102 4.18 1.54 -0.52
CA GLY A 102 4.16 1.37 -1.97
C GLY A 102 5.03 2.41 -2.68
N LEU A 103 4.98 3.67 -2.25
CA LEU A 103 5.85 4.73 -2.77
C LEU A 103 7.33 4.47 -2.48
N ALA A 104 7.67 4.06 -1.25
CA ALA A 104 9.05 3.77 -0.87
C ALA A 104 9.61 2.54 -1.61
N VAL A 105 8.80 1.50 -1.77
CA VAL A 105 9.14 0.29 -2.52
C VAL A 105 9.31 0.61 -4.00
N ASN A 106 8.46 1.45 -4.58
CA ASN A 106 8.58 1.90 -5.97
C ASN A 106 9.83 2.77 -6.20
N ASP A 107 10.18 3.64 -5.26
CA ASP A 107 11.44 4.39 -5.29
C ASP A 107 12.67 3.46 -5.33
N GLU A 108 12.65 2.41 -4.52
CA GLU A 108 13.71 1.39 -4.50
C GLU A 108 13.72 0.56 -5.79
N LEU A 109 12.55 0.11 -6.26
CA LEU A 109 12.36 -0.59 -7.53
C LEU A 109 12.93 0.22 -8.70
N TYR A 110 12.69 1.54 -8.71
CA TYR A 110 13.21 2.42 -9.75
C TYR A 110 14.74 2.44 -9.77
N GLU A 111 15.36 2.79 -8.63
CA GLU A 111 16.81 2.97 -8.55
C GLU A 111 17.58 1.66 -8.73
N GLN A 112 17.05 0.55 -8.18
CA GLN A 112 17.75 -0.74 -8.18
C GLN A 112 17.47 -1.59 -9.42
N LEU A 113 16.29 -1.47 -10.05
CA LEU A 113 15.85 -2.43 -11.06
C LEU A 113 15.34 -1.82 -12.37
N ILE A 114 14.49 -0.79 -12.33
CA ILE A 114 13.96 -0.18 -13.57
C ILE A 114 15.07 0.58 -14.30
N LYS A 115 15.73 1.53 -13.65
CA LYS A 115 16.75 2.41 -14.26
C LYS A 115 17.96 1.65 -14.84
N PRO A 116 18.43 0.53 -14.26
CA PRO A 116 19.47 -0.30 -14.89
C PRO A 116 19.01 -1.10 -16.12
N ASN A 117 17.70 -1.31 -16.30
CA ASN A 117 17.13 -2.13 -17.37
C ASN A 117 16.45 -1.32 -18.48
N PHE A 118 15.93 -0.14 -18.15
CA PHE A 118 15.17 0.74 -19.02
C PHE A 118 15.73 2.16 -18.97
N ASP A 119 15.92 2.75 -20.14
CA ASP A 119 16.23 4.17 -20.26
C ASP A 119 14.91 4.94 -20.24
N CYS A 120 14.52 5.38 -19.05
CA CYS A 120 13.26 6.07 -18.81
C CYS A 120 13.37 7.05 -17.64
N VAL A 121 12.44 8.00 -17.62
CA VAL A 121 12.29 8.99 -16.55
C VAL A 121 10.95 8.80 -15.86
N GLN A 122 10.92 9.02 -14.54
CA GLN A 122 9.66 9.00 -13.80
C GLN A 122 8.75 10.14 -14.28
N SER A 123 7.46 9.84 -14.46
CA SER A 123 6.46 10.83 -14.83
C SER A 123 6.31 11.86 -13.72
N ALA A 124 6.12 13.13 -14.10
CA ALA A 124 5.88 14.20 -13.15
C ALA A 124 4.49 14.12 -12.50
N GLU A 125 3.54 13.44 -13.16
CA GLU A 125 2.13 13.37 -12.75
C GLU A 125 1.83 12.15 -11.88
N ASP A 126 2.55 11.04 -12.11
CA ASP A 126 2.35 9.77 -11.42
C ASP A 126 3.69 9.13 -11.04
N PRO A 127 4.00 8.98 -9.72
CA PRO A 127 5.25 8.38 -9.29
C PRO A 127 5.40 6.91 -9.68
N PHE A 128 4.32 6.21 -10.04
CA PHE A 128 4.34 4.82 -10.47
C PHE A 128 4.43 4.65 -11.99
N LYS A 129 4.53 5.75 -12.74
CA LYS A 129 4.66 5.74 -14.19
C LYS A 129 6.03 6.24 -14.64
N TYR A 130 6.60 5.60 -15.64
CA TYR A 130 7.90 5.92 -16.22
C TYR A 130 7.81 5.97 -17.74
N GLU A 131 8.40 6.99 -18.35
CA GLU A 131 8.32 7.28 -19.78
C GLU A 131 9.70 7.13 -20.42
N GLY A 132 9.78 6.28 -21.44
CA GLY A 132 10.97 6.06 -22.25
C GLY A 132 10.68 6.34 -23.73
N ASP A 133 11.70 6.21 -24.58
CA ASP A 133 11.54 6.41 -26.02
C ASP A 133 10.64 5.31 -26.61
N GLY A 134 9.42 5.68 -27.03
CA GLY A 134 8.45 4.77 -27.64
C GLY A 134 7.71 3.82 -26.67
N PHE A 135 7.85 3.99 -25.35
CA PHE A 135 7.13 3.16 -24.38
C PHE A 135 6.80 3.87 -23.06
N THR A 136 5.77 3.37 -22.38
CA THR A 136 5.43 3.69 -21.00
C THR A 136 5.53 2.45 -20.13
N LEU A 137 6.10 2.57 -18.94
CA LEU A 137 6.10 1.55 -17.90
C LEU A 137 5.24 2.02 -16.72
N THR A 138 4.24 1.24 -16.34
CA THR A 138 3.37 1.48 -15.19
C THR A 138 3.60 0.41 -14.14
N VAL A 139 3.85 0.82 -12.90
CA VAL A 139 4.03 -0.04 -11.73
C VAL A 139 2.73 -0.05 -10.91
N ILE A 140 2.33 -1.21 -10.44
CA ILE A 140 1.27 -1.36 -9.45
C ILE A 140 1.84 -2.20 -8.30
N ALA A 141 1.93 -1.60 -7.11
CA ALA A 141 2.34 -2.27 -5.89
C ALA A 141 1.12 -2.44 -4.99
N GLU A 142 0.69 -3.67 -4.75
CA GLU A 142 -0.55 -3.99 -4.06
C GLU A 142 -0.28 -4.74 -2.75
N CYS A 143 -1.05 -4.38 -1.71
CA CYS A 143 -1.28 -5.20 -0.53
C CYS A 143 -2.70 -5.78 -0.65
N TYR A 144 -2.80 -7.06 -1.02
CA TYR A 144 -4.07 -7.75 -1.27
C TYR A 144 -4.97 -7.79 -0.05
N ASP A 145 -4.39 -7.72 1.15
CA ASP A 145 -5.13 -7.73 2.41
C ASP A 145 -6.06 -6.52 2.55
N LEU A 146 -5.82 -5.43 1.81
CA LEU A 146 -6.61 -4.20 1.86
C LEU A 146 -7.79 -4.13 0.87
N PHE A 147 -7.97 -5.11 0.00
CA PHE A 147 -9.02 -5.08 -1.03
C PHE A 147 -10.41 -5.50 -0.54
N ASP A 148 -10.50 -6.10 0.63
CA ASP A 148 -11.73 -6.38 1.40
C ASP A 148 -11.33 -6.93 2.78
N PRO A 149 -10.68 -6.12 3.65
CA PRO A 149 -10.15 -6.62 4.90
C PRO A 149 -11.28 -6.95 5.89
N SER A 150 -11.13 -8.03 6.63
CA SER A 150 -11.94 -8.25 7.83
C SER A 150 -11.46 -7.38 8.99
N ASP A 151 -12.33 -7.15 9.99
CA ASP A 151 -11.94 -6.48 11.24
C ASP A 151 -10.72 -7.13 11.90
N GLU A 152 -10.62 -8.46 11.87
CA GLU A 152 -9.49 -9.20 12.44
C GLU A 152 -8.17 -8.89 11.73
N ILE A 153 -8.19 -8.69 10.41
CA ILE A 153 -7.01 -8.29 9.63
C ILE A 153 -6.62 -6.86 9.99
N LEU A 154 -7.59 -5.94 9.99
CA LEU A 154 -7.33 -4.54 10.35
C LEU A 154 -6.76 -4.40 11.76
N GLU A 155 -7.31 -5.12 12.74
CA GLU A 155 -6.82 -5.08 14.12
C GLU A 155 -5.42 -5.69 14.25
N ALA A 156 -5.13 -6.78 13.53
CA ALA A 156 -3.81 -7.43 13.55
C ALA A 156 -2.72 -6.56 12.91
N ASP A 157 -3.04 -5.89 11.81
CA ASP A 157 -2.09 -5.07 11.05
C ASP A 157 -1.87 -3.69 11.67
N LEU A 158 -2.83 -3.19 12.45
CA LEU A 158 -2.69 -1.97 13.27
C LEU A 158 -1.97 -2.22 14.61
N ASP A 159 -1.80 -3.46 15.06
CA ASP A 159 -1.04 -3.73 16.28
C ASP A 159 0.45 -3.43 16.07
N SER A 160 0.95 -2.38 16.73
CA SER A 160 2.37 -1.98 16.78
C SER A 160 3.40 -3.09 17.05
N LYS A 161 3.01 -4.29 17.52
CA LYS A 161 3.93 -5.41 17.78
C LYS A 161 3.95 -6.48 16.68
N SER A 162 2.92 -6.54 15.85
CA SER A 162 2.78 -7.51 14.74
C SER A 162 2.59 -6.84 13.38
N GLY A 163 2.34 -5.53 13.38
CA GLY A 163 1.83 -4.79 12.25
C GLY A 163 2.90 -4.22 11.32
N VAL A 164 2.42 -3.38 10.43
CA VAL A 164 3.15 -2.84 9.29
C VAL A 164 4.23 -1.83 9.72
N SER A 165 5.47 -1.99 9.24
CA SER A 165 6.60 -1.07 9.52
C SER A 165 7.08 -0.36 8.26
N TYR A 166 6.82 0.94 8.12
CA TYR A 166 7.33 1.74 6.99
C TYR A 166 8.86 1.81 7.02
N VAL A 167 9.45 2.13 8.18
CA VAL A 167 10.90 2.34 8.30
C VAL A 167 11.71 1.09 7.96
N ASP A 168 11.23 -0.09 8.33
CA ASP A 168 11.94 -1.36 8.12
C ASP A 168 11.58 -2.06 6.80
N THR A 169 10.60 -1.56 6.04
CA THR A 169 10.15 -2.22 4.80
C THR A 169 11.00 -1.86 3.58
N GLU A 170 11.82 -2.79 3.10
CA GLU A 170 12.53 -2.68 1.82
C GLU A 170 11.81 -3.53 0.76
N LEU A 171 12.03 -3.25 -0.53
CA LEU A 171 11.39 -3.98 -1.64
C LEU A 171 11.54 -5.49 -1.49
N LYS A 172 12.72 -5.94 -1.05
CA LYS A 172 12.99 -7.37 -0.84
C LYS A 172 12.09 -8.01 0.21
N SER A 173 11.99 -7.43 1.41
CA SER A 173 11.16 -7.99 2.49
C SER A 173 9.68 -7.87 2.16
N TRP A 174 9.28 -6.76 1.54
CA TRP A 174 7.91 -6.53 1.08
C TRP A 174 7.46 -7.57 0.04
N ALA A 175 8.26 -7.82 -1.00
CA ALA A 175 7.91 -8.74 -2.09
C ALA A 175 7.87 -10.23 -1.66
N GLN A 176 8.42 -10.56 -0.48
CA GLN A 176 8.35 -11.89 0.12
C GLN A 176 7.03 -12.14 0.87
N MET A 177 6.26 -11.09 1.17
CA MET A 177 4.96 -11.24 1.80
C MET A 177 3.96 -11.81 0.80
N LYS A 178 3.27 -12.91 1.17
CA LYS A 178 2.27 -13.57 0.31
C LYS A 178 1.06 -12.68 0.00
N THR A 179 0.85 -11.69 0.84
CA THR A 179 -0.24 -10.71 0.78
C THR A 179 0.11 -9.54 -0.12
N ASN A 180 1.35 -9.47 -0.63
CA ASN A 180 1.82 -8.36 -1.43
C ASN A 180 2.13 -8.82 -2.86
N GLY A 181 2.00 -7.93 -3.83
CA GLY A 181 2.27 -8.25 -5.22
C GLY A 181 2.64 -7.04 -6.07
N MET A 182 3.49 -7.30 -7.07
CA MET A 182 3.98 -6.29 -8.00
C MET A 182 3.49 -6.57 -9.42
N GLN A 183 2.80 -5.61 -10.03
CA GLN A 183 2.48 -5.66 -11.44
C GLN A 183 3.25 -4.59 -12.20
N ILE A 184 3.80 -4.95 -13.35
CA ILE A 184 4.48 -4.00 -14.24
C ILE A 184 3.95 -4.19 -15.64
N TYR A 185 3.38 -3.12 -16.18
CA TYR A 185 2.89 -3.07 -17.55
C TYR A 185 3.79 -2.16 -18.36
N ILE A 186 4.36 -2.70 -19.43
CA ILE A 186 5.07 -1.91 -20.43
C ILE A 186 4.15 -1.80 -21.65
N THR A 187 3.81 -0.59 -22.06
CA THR A 187 2.99 -0.32 -23.25
C THR A 187 3.84 0.37 -24.30
N LEU A 188 3.94 -0.21 -25.49
CA LEU A 188 4.63 0.38 -26.63
C LEU A 188 3.71 1.31 -27.42
N GLU A 189 4.28 2.36 -28.00
CA GLU A 189 3.58 3.26 -28.93
C GLU A 189 3.33 2.58 -30.29
N ASP A 190 4.25 1.71 -30.72
CA ASP A 190 4.14 0.91 -31.93
C ASP A 190 4.79 -0.49 -31.77
N ALA A 191 4.66 -1.34 -32.78
CA ALA A 191 5.15 -2.72 -32.74
C ALA A 191 6.63 -2.90 -33.14
N ALA A 192 7.37 -1.82 -33.48
CA ALA A 192 8.71 -1.93 -34.05
C ALA A 192 9.74 -2.50 -33.06
N ASP A 193 9.58 -2.22 -31.77
CA ASP A 193 10.55 -2.54 -30.72
C ASP A 193 10.15 -3.71 -29.82
N VAL A 194 9.12 -4.48 -30.18
CA VAL A 194 8.59 -5.60 -29.37
C VAL A 194 9.68 -6.56 -28.93
N ASP A 195 10.53 -7.02 -29.85
CA ASP A 195 11.59 -7.99 -29.55
C ASP A 195 12.63 -7.39 -28.58
N ALA A 196 13.06 -6.15 -28.83
CA ALA A 196 14.08 -5.48 -28.03
C ALA A 196 13.58 -5.23 -26.60
N VAL A 197 12.33 -4.77 -26.45
CA VAL A 197 11.73 -4.51 -25.13
C VAL A 197 11.36 -5.80 -24.42
N SER A 198 10.94 -6.86 -25.12
CA SER A 198 10.70 -8.18 -24.53
C SER A 198 11.96 -8.76 -23.88
N GLN A 199 13.14 -8.59 -24.51
CA GLN A 199 14.41 -9.02 -23.91
C GLN A 199 14.77 -8.21 -22.67
N LYS A 200 14.49 -6.90 -22.65
CA LYS A 200 14.66 -6.06 -21.45
C LYS A 200 13.71 -6.49 -20.33
N LEU A 201 12.46 -6.81 -20.66
CA LEU A 201 11.48 -7.33 -19.69
C LEU A 201 11.93 -8.67 -19.09
N LEU A 202 12.44 -9.58 -19.91
CA LEU A 202 12.98 -10.86 -19.43
C LEU A 202 14.17 -10.65 -18.48
N LYS A 203 15.11 -9.79 -18.86
CA LYS A 203 16.26 -9.44 -18.02
C LYS A 203 15.80 -8.80 -16.69
N PHE A 204 14.90 -7.83 -16.77
CA PHE A 204 14.30 -7.18 -15.60
C PHE A 204 13.63 -8.20 -14.67
N GLY A 205 12.85 -9.14 -15.21
CA GLY A 205 12.21 -10.19 -14.43
C GLY A 205 13.21 -11.09 -13.69
N GLY A 206 14.33 -11.42 -14.33
CA GLY A 206 15.45 -12.13 -13.71
C GLY A 206 16.11 -11.33 -12.59
N ASP A 207 16.46 -10.07 -12.86
CA ASP A 207 17.07 -9.14 -11.88
C ASP A 207 16.15 -8.93 -10.67
N TYR A 208 14.84 -8.77 -10.90
CA TYR A 208 13.82 -8.65 -9.84
C TYR A 208 13.76 -9.91 -8.97
N CYS A 209 13.72 -11.09 -9.57
CA CYS A 209 13.69 -12.36 -8.83
C CYS A 209 14.96 -12.58 -8.01
N GLU A 210 16.13 -12.21 -8.53
CA GLU A 210 17.39 -12.30 -7.79
C GLU A 210 17.42 -11.32 -6.61
N TYR A 211 17.06 -10.05 -6.86
CA TYR A 211 17.05 -9.00 -5.84
C TYR A 211 16.10 -9.32 -4.68
N THR A 212 14.89 -9.76 -5.01
CA THR A 212 13.83 -10.04 -4.04
C THR A 212 13.86 -11.47 -3.49
N VAL A 213 14.77 -12.33 -3.97
CA VAL A 213 14.93 -13.72 -3.53
C VAL A 213 13.68 -14.58 -3.78
N SER A 214 13.22 -14.60 -5.03
CA SER A 214 12.05 -15.36 -5.49
C SER A 214 10.74 -14.96 -4.79
N PRO A 215 10.13 -13.85 -5.23
CA PRO A 215 8.95 -13.27 -4.60
C PRO A 215 7.70 -14.11 -4.84
N GLN A 216 6.68 -13.91 -4.00
CA GLN A 216 5.48 -14.75 -4.01
C GLN A 216 4.51 -14.38 -5.12
N ASN A 217 4.27 -13.08 -5.34
CA ASN A 217 3.33 -12.61 -6.36
C ASN A 217 3.94 -11.51 -7.21
N TYR A 218 3.93 -11.69 -8.52
CA TYR A 218 4.18 -10.60 -9.48
C TYR A 218 3.60 -10.93 -10.85
N CYS A 219 3.38 -9.91 -11.66
CA CYS A 219 3.05 -10.09 -13.06
C CYS A 219 3.66 -8.97 -13.90
N PHE A 220 4.56 -9.35 -14.80
CA PHE A 220 5.21 -8.42 -15.71
C PHE A 220 4.70 -8.68 -17.11
N SER A 221 4.17 -7.67 -17.78
CA SER A 221 3.65 -7.80 -19.13
C SER A 221 4.11 -6.68 -20.06
N LEU A 222 4.23 -7.02 -21.34
CA LEU A 222 4.49 -6.11 -22.45
C LEU A 222 3.27 -6.11 -23.37
N HIS A 223 2.74 -4.92 -23.63
CA HIS A 223 1.62 -4.68 -24.54
C HIS A 223 2.10 -3.85 -25.73
N ALA A 224 1.64 -4.20 -26.93
CA ALA A 224 1.94 -3.48 -28.16
C ALA A 224 0.69 -3.45 -29.07
N PRO A 225 0.52 -2.40 -29.90
CA PRO A 225 -0.60 -2.34 -30.83
C PRO A 225 -0.44 -3.37 -31.96
N ASP A 226 -1.53 -3.99 -32.36
CA ASP A 226 -1.60 -4.83 -33.55
C ASP A 226 -1.83 -4.01 -34.84
N ASP A 227 -2.03 -4.68 -35.99
CA ASP A 227 -2.27 -4.03 -37.28
C ASP A 227 -3.54 -3.15 -37.31
N SER A 228 -4.47 -3.35 -36.36
CA SER A 228 -5.68 -2.55 -36.21
C SER A 228 -5.52 -1.37 -35.23
N GLY A 229 -4.39 -1.32 -34.52
CA GLY A 229 -4.11 -0.36 -33.46
C GLY A 229 -4.64 -0.79 -32.08
N GLU A 230 -5.15 -2.01 -31.94
CA GLU A 230 -5.59 -2.55 -30.65
C GLU A 230 -4.38 -3.05 -29.85
N LEU A 231 -4.30 -2.67 -28.57
CA LEU A 231 -3.23 -3.13 -27.69
C LEU A 231 -3.43 -4.61 -27.34
N GLN A 232 -2.41 -5.42 -27.64
CA GLN A 232 -2.35 -6.84 -27.33
C GLN A 232 -1.18 -7.13 -26.40
N MET A 233 -1.34 -8.09 -25.49
CA MET A 233 -0.24 -8.58 -24.69
C MET A 233 0.66 -9.49 -25.53
N VAL A 234 1.93 -9.12 -25.67
CA VAL A 234 2.90 -9.79 -26.55
C VAL A 234 3.97 -10.57 -25.78
N ALA A 235 4.19 -10.24 -24.50
CA ALA A 235 5.02 -11.03 -23.60
C ALA A 235 4.55 -10.88 -22.15
N SER A 236 4.71 -11.93 -21.35
CA SER A 236 4.43 -11.88 -19.92
C SER A 236 5.23 -12.89 -19.12
N GLY A 237 5.39 -12.61 -17.82
CA GLY A 237 5.91 -13.55 -16.83
C GLY A 237 5.28 -13.26 -15.48
N CYS A 238 4.50 -14.20 -14.96
CA CYS A 238 3.73 -14.01 -13.74
C CYS A 238 3.92 -15.17 -12.78
N LYS A 239 3.97 -14.84 -11.49
CA LYS A 239 3.92 -15.80 -10.39
C LYS A 239 2.79 -15.46 -9.45
N VAL A 240 2.07 -16.48 -8.99
CA VAL A 240 1.06 -16.39 -7.94
C VAL A 240 1.37 -17.44 -6.89
N MET A 241 1.62 -17.01 -5.64
CA MET A 241 2.07 -17.88 -4.54
C MET A 241 3.33 -18.69 -4.88
N GLY A 242 4.25 -18.10 -5.65
CA GLY A 242 5.51 -18.72 -6.07
C GLY A 242 5.41 -19.67 -7.27
N GLU A 243 4.20 -20.00 -7.72
CA GLU A 243 3.94 -20.86 -8.87
C GLU A 243 3.82 -20.03 -10.15
N ASP A 244 4.27 -20.58 -11.28
CA ASP A 244 4.11 -19.92 -12.58
C ASP A 244 2.62 -19.87 -12.95
N ASP A 245 2.15 -18.72 -13.43
CA ASP A 245 0.74 -18.51 -13.77
C ASP A 245 0.58 -17.69 -15.06
N ASP A 246 -0.63 -17.69 -15.61
CA ASP A 246 -0.98 -16.94 -16.80
C ASP A 246 -1.32 -15.49 -16.44
N ALA A 247 -0.83 -14.53 -17.24
CA ALA A 247 -1.09 -13.12 -17.03
C ALA A 247 -2.59 -12.77 -17.12
N SER A 248 -3.36 -13.48 -17.93
CA SER A 248 -4.82 -13.31 -18.04
C SER A 248 -5.58 -13.73 -16.78
N ALA A 249 -4.99 -14.58 -15.93
CA ALA A 249 -5.56 -14.98 -14.65
C ALA A 249 -5.13 -14.05 -13.50
N TYR A 250 -4.05 -13.28 -13.68
CA TYR A 250 -3.51 -12.42 -12.64
C TYR A 250 -4.48 -11.28 -12.32
N SER A 251 -5.13 -11.40 -11.16
CA SER A 251 -6.09 -10.43 -10.67
C SER A 251 -6.13 -10.49 -9.15
N VAL A 252 -6.49 -9.37 -8.52
CA VAL A 252 -6.72 -9.30 -7.07
C VAL A 252 -7.66 -10.41 -6.61
N SER A 253 -8.74 -10.63 -7.34
CA SER A 253 -9.73 -11.65 -7.02
C SER A 253 -9.13 -13.07 -7.05
N TYR A 254 -8.39 -13.40 -8.10
CA TYR A 254 -7.71 -14.69 -8.19
C TYR A 254 -6.71 -14.90 -7.05
N ILE A 255 -5.94 -13.86 -6.70
CA ILE A 255 -4.92 -13.94 -5.64
C ILE A 255 -5.57 -14.07 -4.25
N LEU A 256 -6.61 -13.29 -3.95
CA LEU A 256 -7.39 -13.43 -2.72
C LEU A 256 -7.99 -14.83 -2.57
N LYS A 257 -8.48 -15.43 -3.66
CA LYS A 257 -8.94 -16.82 -3.67
C LYS A 257 -7.79 -17.79 -3.33
N ARG A 258 -6.60 -17.59 -3.89
CA ARG A 258 -5.41 -18.41 -3.61
C ARG A 258 -4.90 -18.24 -2.17
N LEU A 259 -5.14 -17.09 -1.55
CA LEU A 259 -4.93 -16.85 -0.12
C LEU A 259 -6.00 -17.49 0.77
N GLY A 260 -7.05 -18.10 0.19
CA GLY A 260 -8.17 -18.68 0.94
C GLY A 260 -9.15 -17.65 1.48
N ARG A 261 -9.13 -16.43 0.93
CA ARG A 261 -9.92 -15.27 1.43
C ARG A 261 -11.21 -15.04 0.65
N MET A 262 -11.36 -15.69 -0.50
CA MET A 262 -12.65 -15.81 -1.17
C MET A 262 -13.06 -17.27 -1.24
N SER A 263 -14.27 -17.55 -0.75
CA SER A 263 -14.93 -18.84 -0.97
C SER A 263 -15.46 -18.91 -2.41
N ASP A 264 -15.55 -20.11 -2.97
CA ASP A 264 -16.18 -20.37 -4.28
C ASP A 264 -17.67 -19.97 -4.36
N ASN A 265 -18.26 -19.44 -3.28
CA ASN A 265 -19.66 -18.99 -3.25
C ASN A 265 -19.81 -17.56 -3.76
N THR A 266 -19.44 -17.31 -5.02
CA THR A 266 -20.35 -16.51 -5.86
C THR A 266 -21.58 -17.37 -6.08
N VAL A 267 -22.59 -17.19 -5.23
CA VAL A 267 -23.96 -17.46 -5.64
C VAL A 267 -24.14 -16.65 -6.92
N ALA A 268 -24.30 -17.36 -8.02
CA ALA A 268 -24.99 -16.82 -9.17
C ALA A 268 -26.30 -16.22 -8.66
N THR A 269 -26.37 -14.90 -8.53
CA THR A 269 -27.64 -14.22 -8.73
C THR A 269 -27.90 -14.23 -10.22
N ASP A 270 -28.18 -15.43 -10.75
CA ASP A 270 -29.23 -15.58 -11.74
C ASP A 270 -30.50 -15.13 -11.01
N GLY A 271 -30.76 -13.83 -11.06
CA GLY A 271 -32.06 -13.27 -10.72
C GLY A 271 -33.04 -13.66 -11.82
N GLU A 272 -33.45 -14.92 -11.83
CA GLU A 272 -34.76 -15.29 -12.33
C GLU A 272 -35.82 -14.48 -11.57
N ASP A 273 -36.65 -13.79 -12.34
CA ASP A 273 -38.07 -13.52 -12.12
C ASP A 273 -38.57 -13.48 -10.67
N ILE A 274 -38.87 -12.27 -10.21
CA ILE A 274 -39.98 -12.04 -9.29
C ILE A 274 -41.05 -11.27 -10.06
N MET A 275 -42.03 -12.02 -10.59
CA MET A 275 -43.42 -11.57 -10.71
C MET A 275 -44.15 -11.80 -9.39
#